data_AF-A0A2V8IQD7-F1
#
_entry.id   AF-A0A2V8IQD7-F1
#
_cell.length_a   1.000
_cell.length_b   1.000
_cell.length_c   1.000
_cell.angle_alpha   90.00
_cell.angle_beta   90.00
_cell.angle_gamma   90.00
#
_symmetry.space_group_name_H-M   'P 1'
#
loop_
_entity.id
_entity.type
_entity.pdbx_description
1 polymer ?
#
loop_
_entity_poly.entity_id
_entity_poly.type
_entity_poly.pdbx_seq_one_letter_code
_entity_poly.pdbx_strand_id
1 'polypeptide(L)'
;EADGVDSLIRVVRDQIGKGADWIKVYGDYSWGPNGEAQPTFSLDELKLIVETAKSSGRPVAAHASTPEGMRRATLAGVESIEHGNAGTPEVFRLMKEHNVALCPTLTTSITIARDLDRKRASFKAALDARVTIASGSDVGVF
;
A
#
# COMPACT_ATOMS: atom_id res chain seq x y z
N GLU A 1 13.25 3.76 -8.74
CA GLU A 1 13.56 2.54 -7.96
C GLU A 1 14.59 2.90 -6.91
N ALA A 2 14.56 2.21 -5.76
CA ALA A 2 15.47 2.43 -4.65
C ALA A 2 15.56 1.16 -3.80
N ASP A 3 16.76 0.79 -3.38
CA ASP A 3 17.07 -0.40 -2.57
C ASP A 3 18.21 -0.08 -1.60
N GLY A 4 18.26 -0.81 -0.47
CA GLY A 4 19.26 -0.59 0.57
C GLY A 4 19.08 0.69 1.37
N VAL A 5 19.62 0.69 2.59
CA VAL A 5 19.38 1.72 3.61
C VAL A 5 19.66 3.13 3.09
N ASP A 6 20.85 3.36 2.53
CA ASP A 6 21.29 4.69 2.10
C ASP A 6 20.48 5.22 0.90
N SER A 7 20.18 4.36 -0.08
CA SER A 7 19.43 4.78 -1.27
C SER A 7 17.97 5.09 -0.92
N LEU A 8 17.35 4.31 -0.03
CA LEU A 8 15.99 4.55 0.44
C LEU A 8 15.85 5.92 1.11
N ILE A 9 16.75 6.24 2.05
CA ILE A 9 16.77 7.55 2.72
C ILE A 9 16.97 8.67 1.70
N ARG A 10 17.97 8.52 0.80
CA ARG A 10 18.29 9.52 -0.21
C ARG A 10 17.11 9.79 -1.14
N VAL A 11 16.47 8.76 -1.66
CA VAL A 11 15.34 8.90 -2.61
C VAL A 11 14.12 9.50 -1.92
N VAL A 12 13.79 9.08 -0.70
CA VAL A 12 12.70 9.71 0.06
C VAL A 12 12.97 11.20 0.25
N ARG A 13 14.17 11.58 0.71
CA ARG A 13 14.53 13.00 0.90
C ARG A 13 14.56 13.79 -0.40
N ASP A 14 15.02 13.18 -1.50
CA ASP A 14 15.03 13.82 -2.81
C ASP A 14 13.62 14.13 -3.31
N GLN A 15 12.68 13.19 -3.21
CA GLN A 15 11.27 13.43 -3.58
C GLN A 15 10.66 14.54 -2.72
N ILE A 16 10.95 14.53 -1.42
CA ILE A 16 10.52 15.58 -0.48
C ILE A 16 11.10 16.94 -0.86
N GLY A 17 12.41 17.01 -1.15
CA GLY A 17 13.11 18.23 -1.56
C GLY A 17 12.59 18.80 -2.89
N LYS A 18 12.01 17.93 -3.73
CA LYS A 18 11.32 18.30 -4.98
C LYS A 18 9.86 18.68 -4.79
N GLY A 19 9.37 18.75 -3.55
CA GLY A 19 8.04 19.26 -3.22
C GLY A 19 6.95 18.20 -3.08
N ALA A 20 7.28 16.91 -2.99
CA ALA A 20 6.27 15.88 -2.74
C ALA A 20 5.61 16.08 -1.36
N ASP A 21 4.28 16.10 -1.31
CA ASP A 21 3.51 16.16 -0.05
C ASP A 21 3.35 14.78 0.61
N TRP A 22 3.42 13.72 -0.20
CA TRP A 22 3.25 12.33 0.20
C TRP A 22 4.37 11.48 -0.42
N ILE A 23 4.76 10.43 0.28
CA ILE A 23 5.60 9.39 -0.31
C ILE A 23 4.72 8.20 -0.71
N LYS A 24 4.91 7.72 -1.94
CA LYS A 24 4.23 6.55 -2.46
C LYS A 24 5.25 5.44 -2.69
N VAL A 25 4.93 4.23 -2.22
CA VAL A 25 5.73 3.03 -2.49
C VAL A 25 4.89 1.94 -3.11
N TYR A 26 5.56 1.01 -3.80
CA TYR A 26 5.02 -0.31 -4.15
C TYR A 26 5.50 -1.26 -3.06
N GLY A 27 4.60 -1.78 -2.24
CA GLY A 27 4.88 -2.74 -1.17
C GLY A 27 4.79 -4.21 -1.63
N ASP A 28 4.14 -4.45 -2.77
CA ASP A 28 4.25 -5.67 -3.56
C ASP A 28 4.14 -5.35 -5.07
N TYR A 29 4.63 -6.28 -5.90
CA TYR A 29 4.53 -6.19 -7.36
C TYR A 29 4.79 -7.56 -8.02
N SER A 30 4.50 -7.69 -9.31
CA SER A 30 4.75 -8.92 -10.09
C SER A 30 6.24 -9.11 -10.39
N TRP A 31 6.98 -9.62 -9.41
CA TRP A 31 8.43 -9.85 -9.50
C TRP A 31 8.90 -11.21 -8.98
N GLY A 32 7.96 -12.09 -8.59
CA GLY A 32 8.29 -13.46 -8.23
C GLY A 32 8.84 -14.27 -9.40
N PRO A 33 9.46 -15.44 -9.15
CA PRO A 33 10.08 -16.29 -10.17
C PRO A 33 9.13 -16.69 -11.32
N ASN A 34 7.81 -16.69 -11.10
CA ASN A 34 6.80 -16.97 -12.13
C ASN A 34 5.96 -15.74 -12.50
N GLY A 35 6.45 -14.52 -12.20
CA GLY A 35 5.74 -13.27 -12.43
C GLY A 35 4.59 -13.03 -11.45
N GLU A 36 4.46 -13.83 -10.39
CA GLU A 36 3.47 -13.62 -9.36
C GLU A 36 3.79 -12.40 -8.49
N ALA A 37 2.75 -11.81 -7.90
CA ALA A 37 2.90 -10.69 -6.99
C ALA A 37 3.58 -11.14 -5.70
N GLN A 38 4.71 -10.49 -5.35
CA GLN A 38 5.47 -10.74 -4.13
C GLN A 38 5.82 -9.42 -3.45
N PRO A 39 6.00 -9.39 -2.11
CA PRO A 39 6.47 -8.20 -1.41
C PRO A 39 7.79 -7.68 -2.01
N THR A 40 7.87 -6.38 -2.26
CA THR A 40 9.04 -5.72 -2.86
C THR A 40 10.08 -5.32 -1.82
N PHE A 41 9.61 -4.96 -0.63
CA PHE A 41 10.44 -4.54 0.50
C PHE A 41 10.30 -5.50 1.68
N SER A 42 11.38 -5.62 2.44
CA SER A 42 11.31 -6.15 3.80
C SER A 42 10.50 -5.20 4.72
N LEU A 43 10.09 -5.71 5.87
CA LEU A 43 9.43 -4.86 6.87
C LEU A 43 10.35 -3.72 7.35
N ASP A 44 11.64 -3.99 7.49
CA ASP A 44 12.60 -3.00 8.00
C ASP A 44 12.87 -1.89 6.98
N GLU A 45 12.92 -2.21 5.69
CA GLU A 45 12.99 -1.19 4.64
C GLU A 45 11.74 -0.31 4.60
N LEU A 46 10.54 -0.89 4.73
CA LEU A 46 9.31 -0.10 4.80
C LEU A 46 9.28 0.80 6.05
N LYS A 47 9.70 0.30 7.20
CA LYS A 47 9.83 1.11 8.42
C LYS A 47 10.79 2.27 8.21
N LEU A 48 11.95 2.03 7.59
CA LEU A 48 12.93 3.06 7.29
C LEU A 48 12.36 4.15 6.36
N ILE A 49 11.63 3.74 5.32
CA ILE A 49 10.95 4.68 4.41
C ILE A 49 9.93 5.53 5.18
N VAL A 50 9.08 4.88 5.99
CA VAL A 50 8.06 5.55 6.79
C VAL A 50 8.67 6.51 7.82
N GLU A 51 9.71 6.08 8.54
CA GLU A 51 10.44 6.92 9.50
C GLU A 51 11.06 8.14 8.81
N THR A 52 11.72 7.93 7.67
CA THR A 52 12.34 9.02 6.91
C THR A 52 11.29 10.02 6.43
N ALA A 53 10.16 9.57 5.90
CA ALA A 53 9.08 10.47 5.46
C ALA A 53 8.45 11.24 6.65
N LYS A 54 8.14 10.52 7.74
CA LYS A 54 7.53 11.08 8.95
C LYS A 54 8.44 12.09 9.66
N SER A 55 9.76 11.95 9.56
CA SER A 55 10.71 12.94 10.09
C SER A 55 10.50 14.36 9.52
N SER A 56 9.81 14.47 8.38
CA SER A 56 9.42 15.73 7.74
C SER A 56 7.91 16.04 7.82
N GLY A 57 7.15 15.26 8.58
CA GLY A 57 5.69 15.37 8.70
C GLY A 57 4.89 14.82 7.52
N ARG A 58 5.52 14.05 6.62
CA ARG A 58 4.86 13.54 5.41
C ARG A 58 4.38 12.10 5.59
N PRO A 59 3.13 11.80 5.23
CA PRO A 59 2.58 10.45 5.27
C PRO A 59 3.09 9.58 4.11
N VAL A 60 2.86 8.28 4.23
CA VAL A 60 3.23 7.28 3.23
C VAL A 60 2.01 6.49 2.78
N ALA A 61 1.81 6.34 1.48
CA ALA A 61 0.86 5.41 0.89
C ALA A 61 1.59 4.22 0.28
N ALA A 62 1.02 3.02 0.38
CA ALA A 62 1.59 1.80 -0.23
C ALA A 62 0.63 1.18 -1.22
N HIS A 63 1.08 0.91 -2.44
CA HIS A 63 0.42 -0.09 -3.29
C HIS A 63 0.68 -1.45 -2.63
N ALA A 64 -0.36 -2.18 -2.23
CA ALA A 64 -0.22 -3.53 -1.73
C ALA A 64 -1.50 -4.32 -2.00
N SER A 65 -1.38 -5.41 -2.74
CA SER A 65 -2.50 -6.28 -3.09
C SER A 65 -2.46 -7.64 -2.39
N THR A 66 -1.28 -8.13 -2.03
CA THR A 66 -1.06 -9.44 -1.39
C THR A 66 -1.22 -9.36 0.13
N PRO A 67 -1.66 -10.44 0.81
CA PRO A 67 -1.76 -10.45 2.27
C PRO A 67 -0.47 -10.05 2.98
N GLU A 68 0.68 -10.57 2.54
CA GLU A 68 1.96 -10.30 3.19
C GLU A 68 2.47 -8.87 2.89
N GLY A 69 2.29 -8.37 1.65
CA GLY A 69 2.62 -6.98 1.32
C GLY A 69 1.79 -6.00 2.17
N MET A 70 0.49 -6.23 2.28
CA MET A 70 -0.42 -5.44 3.12
C MET A 70 -0.04 -5.52 4.61
N ARG A 71 0.28 -6.72 5.11
CA ARG A 71 0.73 -6.92 6.50
C ARG A 71 2.01 -6.11 6.79
N ARG A 72 3.02 -6.20 5.93
CA ARG A 72 4.29 -5.46 6.12
C ARG A 72 4.09 -3.96 6.07
N ALA A 73 3.32 -3.47 5.08
CA ALA A 73 3.02 -2.03 4.97
C ALA A 73 2.27 -1.52 6.21
N THR A 74 1.30 -2.29 6.72
CA THR A 74 0.55 -1.96 7.94
C THR A 74 1.48 -1.87 9.15
N LEU A 75 2.32 -2.89 9.37
CA LEU A 75 3.28 -2.91 10.49
C LEU A 75 4.36 -1.83 10.39
N ALA A 76 4.71 -1.40 9.17
CA ALA A 76 5.60 -0.28 8.96
C ALA A 76 4.97 1.08 9.31
N GLY A 77 3.63 1.13 9.40
CA GLY A 77 2.89 2.33 9.78
C GLY A 77 2.67 3.31 8.63
N VAL A 78 2.44 2.81 7.42
CA VAL A 78 1.90 3.62 6.31
C VAL A 78 0.53 4.18 6.67
N GLU A 79 0.14 5.30 6.07
CA GLU A 79 -1.15 5.95 6.33
C GLU A 79 -2.28 5.23 5.56
N SER A 80 -1.98 4.76 4.35
CA SER A 80 -2.94 4.07 3.50
C SER A 80 -2.33 2.92 2.71
N ILE A 81 -3.17 1.90 2.50
CA ILE A 81 -2.96 0.83 1.54
C ILE A 81 -3.88 1.06 0.36
N GLU A 82 -3.30 1.11 -0.83
CA GLU A 82 -4.02 1.20 -2.09
C GLU A 82 -4.28 -0.19 -2.68
N HIS A 83 -5.44 -0.34 -3.31
CA HIS A 83 -6.00 -1.53 -3.93
C HIS A 83 -6.44 -2.62 -2.93
N GLY A 84 -5.49 -3.26 -2.23
CA GLY A 84 -5.80 -4.29 -1.23
C GLY A 84 -6.57 -5.51 -1.76
N ASN A 85 -6.32 -5.90 -3.02
CA ASN A 85 -7.20 -6.84 -3.74
C ASN A 85 -7.35 -8.21 -3.07
N ALA A 86 -6.30 -8.73 -2.44
CA ALA A 86 -6.32 -10.04 -1.77
C ALA A 86 -6.23 -9.94 -0.24
N GLY A 87 -6.69 -8.82 0.36
CA GLY A 87 -6.72 -8.67 1.81
C GLY A 87 -7.54 -9.75 2.52
N THR A 88 -7.09 -10.16 3.70
CA THR A 88 -7.75 -11.17 4.54
C THR A 88 -8.33 -10.54 5.80
N PRO A 89 -9.27 -11.20 6.50
CA PRO A 89 -9.80 -10.71 7.77
C PRO A 89 -8.71 -10.38 8.82
N GLU A 90 -7.64 -11.17 8.87
CA GLU A 90 -6.51 -10.97 9.78
C GLU A 90 -5.76 -9.68 9.44
N VAL A 91 -5.48 -9.46 8.16
CA VAL A 91 -4.81 -8.24 7.68
C VAL A 91 -5.68 -7.01 7.94
N PHE A 92 -7.00 -7.09 7.71
CA PHE A 92 -7.89 -5.95 7.96
C PHE A 92 -8.06 -5.63 9.46
N ARG A 93 -8.06 -6.64 10.34
CA ARG A 93 -7.99 -6.40 11.79
C ARG A 93 -6.70 -5.67 12.15
N LEU A 94 -5.56 -6.10 11.59
CA LEU A 94 -4.28 -5.43 11.80
C LEU A 94 -4.29 -3.98 11.28
N MET A 95 -4.85 -3.73 10.10
CA MET A 95 -5.02 -2.37 9.56
C MET A 95 -5.85 -1.50 10.52
N LYS A 96 -6.92 -2.06 11.08
CA LYS A 96 -7.74 -1.36 12.06
C LYS A 96 -6.97 -1.02 13.34
N GLU A 97 -6.22 -1.99 13.89
CA GLU A 97 -5.40 -1.81 15.09
C GLU A 97 -4.34 -0.71 14.91
N HIS A 98 -3.76 -0.62 13.71
CA HIS A 98 -2.72 0.35 13.37
C HIS A 98 -3.25 1.65 12.74
N ASN A 99 -4.57 1.83 12.64
CA ASN A 99 -5.21 2.99 12.01
C ASN A 99 -4.81 3.25 10.54
N VAL A 100 -4.54 2.19 9.79
CA VAL A 100 -4.19 2.27 8.36
C VAL A 100 -5.47 2.24 7.52
N ALA A 101 -5.65 3.22 6.64
CA ALA A 101 -6.80 3.28 5.75
C ALA A 101 -6.66 2.33 4.55
N LEU A 102 -7.79 1.85 4.04
CA LEU A 102 -7.86 1.13 2.76
C LEU A 102 -8.43 2.05 1.68
N CYS A 103 -7.73 2.18 0.56
CA CYS A 103 -8.22 2.78 -0.66
C CYS A 103 -8.39 1.68 -1.73
N PRO A 104 -9.59 1.10 -1.91
CA PRO A 104 -9.77 -0.14 -2.67
C PRO A 104 -9.74 0.01 -4.20
N THR A 105 -9.82 1.24 -4.72
CA THR A 105 -9.82 1.57 -6.16
C THR A 105 -10.79 0.73 -6.98
N LEU A 106 -12.07 0.71 -6.58
CA LEU A 106 -13.08 -0.19 -7.16
C LEU A 106 -13.37 0.10 -8.65
N THR A 107 -13.22 1.35 -9.08
CA THR A 107 -13.55 1.79 -10.45
C THR A 107 -12.70 1.12 -11.52
N THR A 108 -11.41 0.88 -11.28
CA THR A 108 -10.52 0.26 -12.28
C THR A 108 -10.99 -1.13 -12.70
N SER A 109 -11.47 -1.94 -11.75
CA SER A 109 -11.99 -3.29 -12.03
C SER A 109 -13.31 -3.30 -12.80
N ILE A 110 -14.12 -2.24 -12.67
CA ILE A 110 -15.36 -2.10 -13.44
C ILE A 110 -15.03 -1.88 -14.92
N THR A 111 -13.98 -1.11 -15.21
CA THR A 111 -13.58 -0.79 -16.59
C THR A 111 -12.90 -1.97 -17.30
N ILE A 112 -12.14 -2.81 -16.59
CA ILE A 112 -11.40 -3.95 -17.20
C ILE A 112 -12.09 -5.30 -17.03
N ALA A 113 -13.26 -5.36 -16.36
CA ALA A 113 -14.04 -6.57 -16.07
C ALA A 113 -13.22 -7.75 -15.50
N ARG A 114 -12.11 -7.46 -14.81
CA ARG A 114 -11.26 -8.45 -14.13
C ARG A 114 -11.36 -8.26 -12.62
N ASP A 115 -11.49 -9.38 -11.93
CA ASP A 115 -11.32 -9.49 -10.47
C ASP A 115 -12.36 -8.72 -9.62
N LEU A 116 -13.53 -8.39 -10.18
CA LEU A 116 -14.58 -7.63 -9.48
C LEU A 116 -15.12 -8.35 -8.25
N ASP A 117 -15.34 -9.68 -8.33
CA ASP A 117 -15.84 -10.47 -7.21
C ASP A 117 -14.83 -10.51 -6.05
N ARG A 118 -13.55 -10.66 -6.37
CA ARG A 118 -12.49 -10.60 -5.36
C ARG A 118 -12.40 -9.21 -4.72
N LYS A 119 -12.43 -8.13 -5.52
CA LYS A 119 -12.45 -6.77 -4.96
C LYS A 119 -13.67 -6.52 -4.07
N ARG A 120 -14.85 -6.98 -4.47
CA ARG A 120 -16.07 -6.90 -3.63
C ARG A 120 -15.92 -7.66 -2.33
N ALA A 121 -15.38 -8.88 -2.37
CA ALA A 121 -15.14 -9.69 -1.19
C ALA A 121 -14.11 -9.03 -0.24
N SER A 122 -12.99 -8.55 -0.78
CA SER A 122 -11.97 -7.81 -0.03
C SER A 122 -12.56 -6.55 0.61
N PHE A 123 -13.29 -5.74 -0.17
CA PHE A 123 -13.92 -4.51 0.32
C PHE A 123 -14.94 -4.81 1.43
N LYS A 124 -15.77 -5.84 1.26
CA LYS A 124 -16.70 -6.28 2.30
C LYS A 124 -15.96 -6.70 3.58
N ALA A 125 -14.89 -7.48 3.47
CA ALA A 125 -14.11 -7.89 4.64
C ALA A 125 -13.48 -6.70 5.37
N ALA A 126 -13.01 -5.68 4.64
CA ALA A 126 -12.50 -4.44 5.23
C ALA A 126 -13.57 -3.67 6.00
N LEU A 127 -14.79 -3.58 5.45
CA LEU A 127 -15.95 -2.97 6.13
C LEU A 127 -16.33 -3.74 7.38
N ASP A 128 -16.40 -5.07 7.31
CA ASP A 128 -16.73 -5.94 8.45
C ASP A 128 -15.69 -5.78 9.58
N ALA A 129 -14.42 -5.55 9.24
CA ALA A 129 -13.33 -5.25 10.19
C ALA A 129 -13.28 -3.78 10.66
N ARG A 130 -14.18 -2.90 10.17
CA ARG A 130 -14.26 -1.47 10.50
C ARG A 130 -13.00 -0.66 10.15
N VAL A 131 -12.29 -1.09 9.11
CA VAL A 131 -11.16 -0.33 8.53
C VAL A 131 -11.67 0.98 7.96
N THR A 132 -10.90 2.06 8.15
CA THR A 132 -11.21 3.35 7.52
C THR A 132 -11.08 3.23 6.00
N ILE A 133 -12.11 3.64 5.26
CA ILE A 133 -12.12 3.56 3.81
C ILE A 133 -11.85 4.94 3.21
N ALA A 134 -10.83 5.04 2.36
CA ALA A 134 -10.58 6.17 1.50
C ALA A 134 -11.22 5.94 0.12
N SER A 135 -11.78 7.00 -0.47
CA SER A 135 -12.35 6.96 -1.82
C SER A 135 -11.31 7.37 -2.85
N GLY A 136 -10.73 6.41 -3.55
CA GLY A 136 -9.84 6.64 -4.70
C GLY A 136 -10.29 5.82 -5.90
N SER A 137 -10.13 6.37 -7.10
CA SER A 137 -10.59 5.77 -8.35
C SER A 137 -9.48 5.11 -9.17
N ASP A 138 -8.22 5.51 -8.95
CA ASP A 138 -7.04 5.04 -9.70
C ASP A 138 -7.17 5.26 -11.22
N VAL A 139 -7.83 6.37 -11.59
CA VAL A 139 -7.98 6.83 -12.98
C VAL A 139 -6.80 7.69 -13.40
N GLY A 140 -6.48 7.68 -14.69
CA GLY A 140 -5.33 8.40 -15.26
C GLY A 140 -4.44 7.56 -16.17
N VAL A 141 -4.79 6.28 -16.38
CA VAL A 141 -4.09 5.35 -17.28
C VAL A 141 -4.50 5.49 -18.76
N PHE A 142 -4.88 6.70 -19.19
CA PHE A 142 -5.21 6.99 -20.60
C PHE A 142 -3.96 7.44 -21.36
#